data_AF-K3X821-F1
#
_entry.id   AF-K3X821-F1
#
_cell.length_a   1.000
_cell.length_b   1.000
_cell.length_c   1.000
_cell.angle_alpha   90.00
_cell.angle_beta   90.00
_cell.angle_gamma   90.00
#
_symmetry.space_group_name_H-M   'P 1'
#
loop_
_entity.id
_entity.type
_entity.pdbx_description
1 polymer ?
#
loop_
_entity_poly.entity_id
_entity_poly.type
_entity_poly.pdbx_seq_one_letter_code
_entity_poly.pdbx_strand_id
1 'polypeptide(L)'
;MATKVAATARLRYEQKYDLLSPEYEVLDPNPDLHTLFAEYNTLFFYGKLAGCEVKWSNRMTLCFQPRSGFCSIRLSEPLLKLRPRGDMINTLLHEMIHAYVFVFSPVKDHDDHGAVFQSHMHRINQVAGTKITVFHTFHDEVDSYRQHWWKCDGPCQRAPPYYGVVKRAMNRPPAPTDNWWEDHQRKLTVNLKRNNLMSERPNQEL
;
A
#
# COMPACT_ATOMS: atom_id res chain seq x y z
N MET A 1 -54.24 8.62 20.52
CA MET A 1 -54.04 8.54 19.06
C MET A 1 -52.65 9.12 18.77
N ALA A 2 -51.58 8.32 18.71
CA ALA A 2 -51.14 7.43 17.63
C ALA A 2 -50.24 8.15 16.58
N THR A 3 -48.92 7.89 16.67
CA THR A 3 -47.92 7.62 15.57
C THR A 3 -47.64 8.70 14.51
N LYS A 4 -46.43 8.91 13.95
CA LYS A 4 -45.30 8.02 13.56
C LYS A 4 -44.08 8.93 13.30
N VAL A 5 -42.94 8.76 13.98
CA VAL A 5 -41.72 8.08 13.48
C VAL A 5 -41.43 8.29 11.99
N ALA A 6 -40.40 9.09 11.72
CA ALA A 6 -39.48 8.86 10.61
C ALA A 6 -38.05 9.07 11.13
N ALA A 7 -37.62 8.13 11.99
CA ALA A 7 -36.21 7.93 12.23
C ALA A 7 -35.57 7.53 10.90
N THR A 8 -34.71 8.39 10.36
CA THR A 8 -33.84 8.08 9.24
C THR A 8 -32.93 6.95 9.69
N ALA A 9 -33.32 5.72 9.35
CA ALA A 9 -32.49 4.54 9.48
C ALA A 9 -31.32 4.68 8.50
N ARG A 10 -30.29 5.42 8.91
CA ARG A 10 -28.93 5.06 8.52
C ARG A 10 -28.75 3.66 9.06
N LEU A 11 -28.60 2.67 8.17
CA LEU A 11 -28.04 1.37 8.54
C LEU A 11 -26.64 1.66 9.09
N ARG A 12 -26.56 2.00 10.38
CA ARG A 12 -25.31 2.03 11.13
C ARG A 12 -24.91 0.57 11.19
N TYR A 13 -23.97 0.16 10.36
CA TYR A 13 -23.21 -1.05 10.63
C TYR A 13 -22.62 -0.84 12.03
N GLU A 14 -23.14 -1.57 13.02
CA GLU A 14 -22.54 -1.62 14.34
C GLU A 14 -21.13 -2.20 14.19
N GLN A 15 -20.16 -1.61 14.88
CA GLN A 15 -18.85 -2.19 14.99
C GLN A 15 -18.99 -3.56 15.64
N LYS A 16 -18.65 -4.62 14.90
CA LYS A 16 -18.82 -6.01 15.31
C LYS A 16 -17.52 -6.63 15.82
N TYR A 17 -16.39 -6.14 15.32
CA TYR A 17 -15.06 -6.57 15.70
C TYR A 17 -14.24 -5.35 16.13
N ASP A 18 -13.22 -5.57 16.96
CA ASP A 18 -12.26 -4.53 17.34
C ASP A 18 -10.84 -5.04 17.10
N LEU A 19 -10.45 -5.11 15.83
CA LEU A 19 -9.17 -5.69 15.43
C LEU A 19 -7.95 -4.86 15.89
N LEU A 20 -8.18 -3.60 16.28
CA LEU A 20 -7.16 -2.68 16.75
C LEU A 20 -7.27 -2.41 18.26
N SER A 21 -7.93 -3.29 19.00
CA SER A 21 -7.93 -3.22 20.47
C SER A 21 -6.48 -3.15 20.99
N PRO A 22 -6.14 -2.18 21.85
CA PRO A 22 -4.79 -2.01 22.37
C PRO A 22 -4.24 -3.26 23.08
N GLU A 23 -5.11 -4.11 23.60
CA GLU A 23 -4.73 -5.37 24.26
C GLU A 23 -3.99 -6.32 23.31
N TYR A 24 -4.32 -6.30 22.01
CA TYR A 24 -3.67 -7.19 21.04
C TYR A 24 -2.22 -6.83 20.75
N GLU A 25 -1.81 -5.58 21.00
CA GLU A 25 -0.39 -5.19 20.90
C GLU A 25 0.47 -5.91 21.95
N VAL A 26 -0.12 -6.41 23.03
CA VAL A 26 0.58 -7.14 24.10
C VAL A 26 0.33 -8.65 24.01
N LEU A 27 -0.91 -9.05 23.78
CA LEU A 27 -1.30 -10.47 23.77
C LEU A 27 -0.77 -11.21 22.55
N ASP A 28 -0.71 -10.54 21.40
CA ASP A 28 -0.27 -11.13 20.13
C ASP A 28 0.38 -10.05 19.25
N PRO A 29 1.58 -9.56 19.62
CA PRO A 29 2.23 -8.46 18.89
C PRO A 29 2.61 -8.85 17.45
N ASN A 30 2.82 -10.15 17.19
CA ASN A 30 3.33 -10.67 15.92
C ASN A 30 2.44 -11.81 15.40
N PRO A 31 1.20 -11.53 15.00
CA PRO A 31 0.30 -12.57 14.53
C PRO A 31 0.82 -13.20 13.24
N ASP A 32 0.46 -14.48 13.04
CA ASP A 32 0.76 -15.16 11.79
C ASP A 32 -0.02 -14.54 10.61
N LEU A 33 0.73 -14.18 9.56
CA LEU A 33 0.19 -13.53 8.37
C LEU A 33 -0.84 -14.40 7.64
N HIS A 34 -0.61 -15.71 7.56
CA HIS A 34 -1.49 -16.63 6.86
C HIS A 34 -2.79 -16.86 7.62
N THR A 35 -2.72 -16.97 8.95
CA THR A 35 -3.89 -17.02 9.83
C THR A 35 -4.76 -15.79 9.66
N LEU A 36 -4.18 -14.59 9.75
CA LEU A 36 -4.93 -13.34 9.55
C LEU A 36 -5.57 -13.26 8.17
N PHE A 37 -4.83 -13.63 7.12
CA PHE A 37 -5.37 -13.61 5.76
C PHE A 37 -6.58 -14.55 5.61
N ALA A 38 -6.49 -15.78 6.13
CA ALA A 38 -7.59 -16.74 6.07
C ALA A 38 -8.83 -16.27 6.84
N GLU A 39 -8.62 -15.71 8.04
CA GLU A 39 -9.67 -15.14 8.87
C GLU A 39 -10.34 -13.96 8.16
N TYR A 40 -9.57 -12.98 7.72
CA TYR A 40 -10.09 -11.77 7.08
C TYR A 40 -10.76 -12.04 5.74
N ASN A 41 -10.27 -13.02 4.98
CA ASN A 41 -10.95 -13.49 3.77
C ASN A 41 -12.37 -13.96 4.10
N THR A 42 -12.52 -14.74 5.17
CA THR A 42 -13.82 -15.22 5.64
C THR A 42 -14.71 -14.07 6.14
N LEU A 43 -14.17 -13.21 7.01
CA LEU A 43 -14.93 -12.15 7.68
C LEU A 43 -15.36 -11.03 6.72
N PHE A 44 -14.47 -10.60 5.82
CA PHE A 44 -14.63 -9.35 5.08
C PHE A 44 -14.78 -9.52 3.57
N PHE A 45 -14.40 -10.68 3.02
CA PHE A 45 -14.36 -10.94 1.58
C PHE A 45 -15.14 -12.19 1.16
N TYR A 46 -15.96 -12.75 2.06
CA TYR A 46 -16.87 -13.87 1.78
C TYR A 46 -16.15 -15.13 1.24
N GLY A 47 -14.89 -15.34 1.65
CA GLY A 47 -14.08 -16.46 1.18
C GLY A 47 -13.55 -16.31 -0.25
N LYS A 48 -13.88 -15.23 -0.97
CA LYS A 48 -13.57 -15.07 -2.39
C LYS A 48 -12.07 -14.97 -2.70
N LEU A 49 -11.24 -14.60 -1.73
CA LEU A 49 -9.79 -14.53 -1.92
C LEU A 49 -9.08 -15.87 -1.69
N ALA A 50 -9.79 -17.00 -1.57
CA ALA A 50 -9.18 -18.31 -1.32
C ALA A 50 -8.17 -18.75 -2.39
N GLY A 51 -8.30 -18.25 -3.64
CA GLY A 51 -7.34 -18.49 -4.72
C GLY A 51 -6.12 -17.56 -4.71
N CYS A 52 -6.01 -16.67 -3.73
CA CYS A 52 -4.90 -15.75 -3.60
C CYS A 52 -3.85 -16.30 -2.64
N GLU A 53 -2.57 -16.06 -2.92
CA GLU A 53 -1.49 -16.29 -1.97
C GLU A 53 -1.18 -15.00 -1.18
N VAL A 54 -0.76 -15.15 0.06
CA VAL A 54 -0.18 -14.07 0.87
C VAL A 54 1.23 -14.45 1.29
N LYS A 55 2.22 -13.55 1.15
CA LYS A 55 3.62 -13.81 1.52
C LYS A 55 4.32 -12.57 2.04
N TRP A 56 5.31 -12.78 2.90
CA TRP A 56 6.31 -11.76 3.21
C TRP A 56 7.22 -11.50 2.01
N SER A 57 7.63 -10.25 1.85
CA SER A 57 8.55 -9.78 0.82
C SER A 57 9.74 -9.08 1.46
N ASN A 58 10.95 -9.50 1.07
CA ASN A 58 12.20 -8.80 1.40
C ASN A 58 12.36 -7.48 0.63
N ARG A 59 11.45 -7.22 -0.33
CA ARG A 59 11.39 -5.97 -1.08
C ARG A 59 10.33 -5.07 -0.48
N MET A 60 10.63 -3.78 -0.43
CA MET A 60 9.69 -2.70 -0.14
C MET A 60 8.75 -2.46 -1.33
N THR A 61 7.98 -3.47 -1.65
CA THR A 61 6.97 -3.44 -2.69
C THR A 61 5.69 -3.99 -2.07
N LEU A 62 4.76 -3.09 -1.81
CA LEU A 62 3.35 -3.43 -1.63
C LEU A 62 2.85 -3.78 -3.02
N CYS A 63 2.70 -5.07 -3.28
CA CYS A 63 2.53 -5.53 -4.65
C CYS A 63 1.61 -6.71 -4.72
N PHE A 64 0.37 -6.40 -5.07
CA PHE A 64 -0.49 -7.27 -5.84
C PHE A 64 0.11 -7.49 -7.25
N GLN A 65 0.31 -8.76 -7.66
CA GLN A 65 0.80 -9.12 -9.00
C GLN A 65 -0.26 -9.84 -9.84
N PRO A 66 -0.84 -9.19 -10.87
CA PRO A 66 -1.84 -9.82 -11.74
C PRO A 66 -1.27 -10.66 -12.89
N ARG A 67 0.05 -10.72 -13.07
CA ARG A 67 0.70 -11.08 -14.35
C ARG A 67 0.66 -12.57 -14.74
N SER A 68 0.08 -13.47 -13.93
CA SER A 68 0.07 -14.91 -14.21
C SER A 68 -1.28 -15.60 -14.01
N GLY A 69 -2.38 -14.85 -13.84
CA GLY A 69 -3.68 -15.44 -13.47
C GLY A 69 -3.77 -15.87 -12.00
N PHE A 70 -2.70 -15.66 -11.23
CA PHE A 70 -2.65 -15.88 -9.78
C PHE A 70 -2.58 -14.53 -9.07
N CYS A 71 -3.41 -14.33 -8.05
CA CYS A 71 -3.36 -13.15 -7.19
C CYS A 71 -2.37 -13.38 -6.05
N SER A 72 -1.30 -12.60 -5.98
CA SER A 72 -0.28 -12.67 -4.92
C SER A 72 -0.25 -11.37 -4.13
N ILE A 73 -0.57 -11.42 -2.85
CA ILE A 73 -0.48 -10.31 -1.90
C ILE A 73 0.87 -10.38 -1.19
N ARG A 74 1.62 -9.27 -1.24
CA ARG A 74 2.97 -9.20 -0.66
C ARG A 74 3.08 -8.06 0.34
N LEU A 75 3.42 -8.39 1.57
CA LEU A 75 3.72 -7.43 2.62
C LEU A 75 5.23 -7.25 2.78
N SER A 76 5.68 -6.01 2.91
CA SER A 76 7.10 -5.70 3.06
C SER A 76 7.56 -6.00 4.49
N GLU A 77 8.34 -7.06 4.66
CA GLU A 77 8.90 -7.42 5.96
C GLU A 77 9.77 -6.28 6.54
N PRO A 78 10.67 -5.62 5.79
CA PRO A 78 11.47 -4.50 6.32
C PRO A 78 10.63 -3.29 6.79
N LEU A 79 9.41 -3.13 6.27
CA LEU A 79 8.54 -2.01 6.63
C LEU A 79 7.66 -2.34 7.83
N LEU A 80 7.26 -3.60 8.02
CA LEU A 80 6.23 -3.97 8.99
C LEU A 80 6.75 -4.78 10.18
N LYS A 81 7.92 -5.44 10.08
CA LYS A 81 8.39 -6.39 11.10
C LYS A 81 8.63 -5.78 12.49
N LEU A 82 8.91 -4.48 12.55
CA LEU A 82 9.16 -3.76 13.80
C LEU A 82 8.06 -2.73 14.11
N ARG A 83 6.92 -2.82 13.43
CA ARG A 83 5.80 -1.91 13.60
C ARG A 83 4.76 -2.50 14.55
N PRO A 84 3.89 -1.65 15.14
CA PRO A 84 2.73 -2.11 15.87
C PRO A 84 1.90 -3.09 15.04
N ARG A 85 1.26 -4.04 15.70
CA ARG A 85 0.37 -5.04 15.08
C ARG A 85 -0.67 -4.36 14.18
N GLY A 86 -1.23 -3.24 14.64
CA GLY A 86 -2.24 -2.49 13.90
C GLY A 86 -1.78 -2.01 12.52
N ASP A 87 -0.50 -1.69 12.33
CA ASP A 87 0.05 -1.28 11.04
C ASP A 87 0.03 -2.45 10.04
N MET A 88 0.38 -3.65 10.51
CA MET A 88 0.30 -4.85 9.70
C MET A 88 -1.16 -5.19 9.32
N ILE A 89 -2.09 -5.11 10.27
CA ILE A 89 -3.53 -5.38 10.02
C ILE A 89 -4.08 -4.42 8.96
N ASN A 90 -3.86 -3.12 9.14
CA ASN A 90 -4.35 -2.11 8.20
C ASN A 90 -3.73 -2.30 6.81
N THR A 91 -2.43 -2.61 6.74
CA THR A 91 -1.74 -2.85 5.46
C THR A 91 -2.22 -4.12 4.78
N LEU A 92 -2.40 -5.22 5.52
CA LEU A 92 -2.93 -6.47 4.98
C LEU A 92 -4.33 -6.25 4.38
N LEU A 93 -5.23 -5.62 5.13
CA LEU A 93 -6.59 -5.36 4.66
C LEU A 93 -6.61 -4.43 3.45
N HIS A 94 -5.72 -3.44 3.39
CA HIS A 94 -5.55 -2.59 2.20
C HIS A 94 -5.24 -3.42 0.95
N GLU A 95 -4.22 -4.29 1.02
CA GLU A 95 -3.84 -5.14 -0.11
C GLU A 95 -4.91 -6.19 -0.46
N MET A 96 -5.66 -6.70 0.54
CA MET A 96 -6.78 -7.60 0.29
C MET A 96 -7.94 -6.92 -0.43
N ILE A 97 -8.19 -5.63 -0.18
CA ILE A 97 -9.18 -4.85 -0.94
C ILE A 97 -8.72 -4.73 -2.41
N HIS A 98 -7.45 -4.40 -2.66
CA HIS A 98 -6.91 -4.39 -4.04
C HIS A 98 -7.11 -5.72 -4.75
N ALA A 99 -6.73 -6.82 -4.10
CA ALA A 99 -6.93 -8.17 -4.63
C ALA A 99 -8.40 -8.44 -4.94
N TYR A 100 -9.31 -8.07 -4.04
CA TYR A 100 -10.75 -8.27 -4.23
C TYR A 100 -11.30 -7.46 -5.41
N VAL A 101 -10.96 -6.18 -5.49
CA VAL A 101 -11.40 -5.30 -6.57
C VAL A 101 -10.86 -5.82 -7.90
N PHE A 102 -9.59 -6.21 -7.96
CA PHE A 102 -8.99 -6.72 -9.19
C PHE A 102 -9.69 -8.01 -9.69
N VAL A 103 -9.93 -8.97 -8.80
CA VAL A 103 -10.45 -10.29 -9.20
C VAL A 103 -11.96 -10.27 -9.43
N PHE A 104 -12.71 -9.47 -8.64
CA PHE A 104 -14.18 -9.60 -8.57
C PHE A 104 -14.95 -8.33 -8.93
N SER A 105 -14.30 -7.18 -9.13
CA SER A 105 -15.02 -5.97 -9.55
C SER A 105 -15.42 -6.07 -11.04
N PRO A 106 -16.69 -5.85 -11.38
CA PRO A 106 -17.11 -5.71 -12.78
C PRO A 106 -16.63 -4.36 -13.37
N VAL A 107 -16.29 -3.40 -12.51
CA VAL A 107 -15.77 -2.09 -12.90
C VAL A 107 -14.26 -2.19 -12.96
N LYS A 108 -13.70 -2.08 -14.17
CA LYS A 108 -12.27 -1.85 -14.38
C LYS A 108 -11.99 -0.37 -14.16
N ASP A 109 -12.03 0.03 -12.90
CA ASP A 109 -11.57 1.36 -12.53
C ASP A 109 -10.06 1.40 -12.74
N HIS A 110 -9.58 2.46 -13.40
CA HIS A 110 -8.14 2.68 -13.60
C HIS A 110 -7.52 3.43 -12.41
N ASP A 111 -8.35 3.91 -11.48
CA ASP A 111 -7.91 4.47 -10.21
C ASP A 111 -7.62 3.33 -9.22
N ASP A 112 -6.37 3.25 -8.75
CA ASP A 112 -5.93 2.28 -7.74
C ASP A 112 -6.84 2.32 -6.49
N HIS A 113 -7.43 3.47 -6.15
CA HIS A 113 -8.29 3.63 -4.98
C HIS A 113 -9.66 4.25 -5.30
N GLY A 114 -10.26 3.85 -6.42
CA GLY A 114 -11.58 4.32 -6.87
C GLY A 114 -12.75 4.00 -5.91
N ALA A 115 -13.97 4.32 -6.33
CA ALA A 115 -15.16 4.26 -5.48
C ALA A 115 -15.43 2.87 -4.87
N VAL A 116 -15.11 1.80 -5.60
CA VAL A 116 -15.26 0.41 -5.12
C VAL A 116 -14.27 0.12 -3.98
N PHE A 117 -13.00 0.52 -4.13
CA PHE A 117 -11.99 0.38 -3.07
C PHE A 117 -12.45 1.12 -1.80
N GLN A 118 -12.82 2.39 -1.94
CA GLN A 118 -13.24 3.22 -0.81
C GLN A 118 -14.48 2.66 -0.12
N SER A 119 -15.43 2.09 -0.86
CA SER A 119 -16.61 1.43 -0.29
C SER A 119 -16.21 0.25 0.62
N HIS A 120 -15.30 -0.63 0.16
CA HIS A 120 -14.82 -1.74 0.98
C HIS A 120 -14.00 -1.26 2.18
N MET A 121 -13.14 -0.26 1.99
CA MET A 121 -12.35 0.38 3.05
C MET A 121 -13.25 0.92 4.16
N HIS A 122 -14.26 1.73 3.82
CA HIS A 122 -15.19 2.31 4.80
C HIS A 122 -16.01 1.24 5.51
N ARG A 123 -16.51 0.24 4.79
CA ARG A 123 -17.25 -0.88 5.37
C ARG A 123 -16.41 -1.65 6.38
N ILE A 124 -15.15 -1.97 6.05
CA ILE A 124 -14.24 -2.73 6.93
C ILE A 124 -13.86 -1.89 8.15
N ASN A 125 -13.47 -0.62 7.96
CA ASN A 125 -13.18 0.30 9.07
C ASN A 125 -14.34 0.41 10.05
N GLN A 126 -15.57 0.51 9.54
CA GLN A 126 -16.76 0.62 10.37
C GLN A 126 -17.04 -0.68 11.16
N VAL A 127 -16.98 -1.85 10.51
CA VAL A 127 -17.35 -3.11 11.17
C VAL A 127 -16.25 -3.66 12.08
N ALA A 128 -14.98 -3.32 11.83
CA ALA A 128 -13.83 -3.95 12.48
C ALA A 128 -12.97 -3.01 13.33
N GLY A 129 -13.32 -1.73 13.44
CA GLY A 129 -12.53 -0.74 14.18
C GLY A 129 -11.18 -0.42 13.54
N THR A 130 -10.98 -0.79 12.27
CA THR A 130 -9.72 -0.55 11.55
C THR A 130 -9.59 0.88 11.06
N LYS A 131 -8.38 1.27 10.65
CA LYS A 131 -8.04 2.61 10.17
C LYS A 131 -7.38 2.56 8.79
N ILE A 132 -7.92 1.73 7.90
CA ILE A 132 -7.44 1.59 6.53
C ILE A 132 -7.62 2.92 5.80
N THR A 133 -6.58 3.35 5.08
CA THR A 133 -6.54 4.59 4.30
C THR A 133 -6.18 4.28 2.84
N VAL A 134 -6.48 5.21 1.93
CA VAL A 134 -6.09 5.10 0.51
C VAL A 134 -4.58 5.28 0.29
N PHE A 135 -3.92 6.01 1.18
CA PHE A 135 -2.46 6.10 1.20
C PHE A 135 -1.91 5.26 2.34
N HIS A 136 -0.76 4.62 2.15
CA HIS A 136 -0.02 4.05 3.27
C HIS A 136 0.51 5.18 4.17
N THR A 137 0.62 4.95 5.47
CA THR A 137 1.08 5.98 6.42
C THR A 137 2.61 6.11 6.48
N PHE A 138 3.36 5.25 5.79
CA PHE A 138 4.82 5.09 5.94
C PHE A 138 5.65 5.94 4.95
N HIS A 139 5.21 7.15 4.60
CA HIS A 139 5.89 7.93 3.55
C HIS A 139 7.33 8.29 3.92
N ASP A 140 7.54 8.73 5.17
CA ASP A 140 8.85 9.16 5.66
C ASP A 140 9.80 7.97 5.81
N GLU A 141 9.31 6.83 6.30
CA GLU A 141 10.09 5.59 6.36
C GLU A 141 10.41 5.08 4.95
N VAL A 142 9.45 5.08 4.03
CA VAL A 142 9.72 4.69 2.63
C VAL A 142 10.78 5.60 2.01
N ASP A 143 10.74 6.90 2.29
CA ASP A 143 11.75 7.85 1.84
C ASP A 143 13.12 7.61 2.50
N SER A 144 13.16 7.20 3.76
CA SER A 144 14.40 6.82 4.45
C SER A 144 15.05 5.56 3.87
N TYR A 145 14.31 4.71 3.15
CA TYR A 145 14.90 3.58 2.43
C TYR A 145 15.26 3.90 0.98
N ARG A 146 14.84 5.04 0.40
CA ARG A 146 15.18 5.45 -0.97
C ARG A 146 16.59 6.04 -1.08
N GLN A 147 17.57 5.24 -0.69
CA GLN A 147 18.99 5.61 -0.58
C GLN A 147 19.69 5.80 -1.93
N HIS A 148 19.12 5.29 -3.02
CA HIS A 148 19.70 5.43 -4.35
C HIS A 148 19.05 6.58 -5.10
N TRP A 149 19.85 7.53 -5.56
CA TRP A 149 19.39 8.73 -6.22
C TRP A 149 20.16 8.96 -7.52
N TRP A 150 19.43 9.37 -8.55
CA TRP A 150 19.95 9.77 -9.84
C TRP A 150 19.47 11.17 -10.13
N LYS A 151 20.35 11.99 -10.73
CA LYS A 151 20.01 13.33 -11.17
C LYS A 151 20.28 13.44 -12.65
N CYS A 152 19.28 13.86 -13.41
CA CYS A 152 19.43 14.17 -14.82
C CYS A 152 20.32 15.40 -14.96
N ASP A 153 21.19 15.41 -15.98
CA ASP A 153 21.97 16.59 -16.34
C ASP A 153 21.21 17.53 -17.31
N GLY A 154 19.98 17.17 -17.69
CA GLY A 154 19.16 17.91 -18.64
C GLY A 154 18.26 19.01 -18.10
N PRO A 155 17.46 19.63 -19.00
CA PRO A 155 16.61 20.77 -18.66
C PRO A 155 15.55 20.44 -17.60
N CYS A 156 15.25 19.15 -17.40
CA CYS A 156 14.29 18.69 -16.39
C CYS A 156 14.73 19.00 -14.95
N GLN A 157 16.00 19.34 -14.73
CA GLN A 157 16.49 19.86 -13.44
C GLN A 157 15.75 21.11 -12.96
N ARG A 158 15.15 21.88 -13.88
CA ARG A 158 14.40 23.10 -13.56
C ARG A 158 12.89 22.89 -13.63
N ALA A 159 12.45 21.69 -14.01
CA ALA A 159 11.05 21.39 -14.20
C ALA A 159 10.46 20.78 -12.91
N PRO A 160 9.39 21.38 -12.36
CA PRO A 160 8.66 20.75 -11.25
C PRO A 160 7.94 19.48 -11.74
N PRO A 161 7.58 18.56 -10.82
CA PRO A 161 7.86 18.62 -9.38
C PRO A 161 9.20 17.97 -9.00
N TYR A 162 9.84 17.22 -9.91
CA TYR A 162 10.94 16.32 -9.57
C TYR A 162 12.34 16.93 -9.71
N TYR A 163 12.47 18.07 -10.42
CA TYR A 163 13.75 18.77 -10.62
C TYR A 163 14.88 17.83 -11.08
N GLY A 164 14.53 16.91 -11.99
CA GLY A 164 15.45 15.93 -12.57
C GLY A 164 15.94 14.85 -11.62
N VAL A 165 15.37 14.72 -10.41
CA VAL A 165 15.79 13.72 -9.41
C VAL A 165 14.86 12.51 -9.43
N VAL A 166 15.47 11.33 -9.41
CA VAL A 166 14.78 10.05 -9.17
C VAL A 166 15.41 9.40 -7.96
N LYS A 167 14.60 9.05 -6.96
CA LYS A 167 15.03 8.28 -5.78
C LYS A 167 14.38 6.89 -5.78
N ARG A 168 15.14 5.84 -5.43
CA ARG A 168 14.66 4.45 -5.37
C ARG A 168 15.28 3.73 -4.18
N ALA A 169 14.53 2.76 -3.64
CA ALA A 169 15.02 1.87 -2.59
C ALA A 169 15.98 0.80 -3.13
N MET A 170 15.87 0.45 -4.40
CA MET A 170 16.80 -0.46 -5.07
C MET A 170 17.79 0.32 -5.94
N ASN A 171 19.03 -0.15 -6.02
CA ASN A 171 20.05 0.37 -6.92
C ASN A 171 19.78 0.01 -8.40
N ARG A 172 18.60 0.39 -8.90
CA ARG A 172 18.16 0.21 -10.28
C ARG A 172 18.19 1.58 -10.97
N PRO A 173 19.12 1.85 -11.90
CA PRO A 173 19.12 3.10 -12.62
C PRO A 173 17.82 3.28 -13.43
N PRO A 174 17.38 4.52 -13.67
CA PRO A 174 16.36 4.80 -14.67
C PRO A 174 16.68 4.15 -16.02
N ALA A 175 15.67 3.54 -16.65
CA ALA A 175 15.84 2.76 -17.88
C ALA A 175 14.55 2.77 -18.74
N PRO A 176 14.63 2.35 -20.02
CA PRO A 176 13.46 2.28 -20.92
C PRO A 176 12.26 1.47 -20.42
N THR A 177 12.47 0.58 -19.44
CA THR A 177 11.39 -0.16 -18.78
C THR A 177 10.51 0.69 -17.85
N ASP A 178 10.92 1.93 -17.56
CA ASP A 178 10.14 2.85 -16.73
C ASP A 178 9.02 3.49 -17.55
N ASN A 179 7.80 3.48 -17.03
CA ASN A 179 6.61 3.98 -17.72
C ASN A 179 6.67 5.48 -18.11
N TRP A 180 7.53 6.27 -17.46
CA TRP A 180 7.77 7.68 -17.76
C TRP A 180 8.97 7.92 -18.67
N TRP A 181 9.73 6.89 -19.04
CA TRP A 181 11.00 7.03 -19.76
C TRP A 181 10.83 7.68 -21.14
N GLU A 182 9.88 7.19 -21.93
CA GLU A 182 9.60 7.74 -23.27
C GLU A 182 9.17 9.20 -23.21
N ASP A 183 8.32 9.54 -22.23
CA ASP A 183 7.88 10.90 -21.96
C ASP A 183 9.03 11.83 -21.58
N HIS A 184 9.94 11.33 -20.73
CA HIS A 184 11.14 12.06 -20.34
C HIS A 184 12.05 12.29 -21.54
N GLN A 185 12.34 11.25 -22.34
CA GLN A 185 13.19 11.38 -23.53
C GLN A 185 12.62 12.37 -24.55
N ARG A 186 11.31 12.33 -24.79
CA ARG A 186 10.63 13.20 -25.76
C ARG A 186 10.65 14.67 -25.35
N LYS A 187 10.42 14.95 -24.07
CA LYS A 187 10.32 16.33 -23.56
C LYS A 187 11.69 16.94 -23.27
N LEU A 188 12.68 16.13 -22.91
CA LEU A 188 13.89 16.56 -22.20
C LEU A 188 15.08 15.72 -22.69
N THR A 189 15.72 16.16 -23.78
CA THR A 189 16.74 15.42 -24.55
C THR A 189 18.08 15.16 -23.82
N VAL A 190 18.16 14.40 -22.71
CA VAL A 190 19.46 14.00 -22.12
C VAL A 190 19.43 12.70 -21.28
N ASN A 191 20.61 12.08 -21.11
CA ASN A 191 20.88 10.81 -20.41
C ASN A 191 20.99 10.97 -18.89
N LEU A 192 20.40 10.05 -18.12
CA LEU A 192 20.57 10.01 -16.67
C LEU A 192 21.94 9.41 -16.31
N LYS A 193 22.89 10.25 -15.88
CA LYS A 193 24.16 9.76 -15.33
C LYS A 193 24.00 9.35 -13.87
N ARG A 194 24.68 8.25 -13.49
CA ARG A 194 24.85 7.86 -12.09
C ARG A 194 25.68 8.95 -11.41
N ASN A 195 25.11 9.64 -10.43
CA ASN A 195 25.91 10.51 -9.57
C ASN A 195 26.82 9.60 -8.73
N ASN A 196 28.06 9.42 -9.20
CA ASN A 196 29.19 8.90 -8.41
C ASN A 196 29.66 9.96 -7.40
N LEU A 197 28.74 10.53 -6.62
CA LEU A 197 29.07 11.31 -5.43
C LEU A 197 28.62 10.48 -4.24
N MET A 198 29.40 9.44 -3.94
CA MET A 198 29.65 9.10 -2.55
C MET A 198 30.34 10.31 -1.93
N SER A 199 29.62 11.09 -1.14
CA SER A 199 30.07 11.19 0.24
C SER A 199 29.11 10.33 1.05
N GLU A 200 29.65 9.29 1.68
CA GLU A 200 29.04 8.76 2.88
C GLU A 200 28.77 9.97 3.78
N ARG A 201 27.50 10.23 4.13
CA ARG A 201 27.30 10.90 5.41
C ARG A 201 27.60 9.82 6.46
N PRO A 202 28.58 10.03 7.35
CA PRO A 202 28.72 9.14 8.48
C PRO A 202 27.38 9.13 9.23
N ASN A 203 27.05 7.98 9.82
CA ASN A 203 26.03 7.90 10.86
C ASN A 203 26.13 9.17 11.72
N GLN A 204 25.10 10.01 11.69
CA GLN A 204 24.91 10.92 12.81
C GLN A 204 24.43 10.02 13.94
N GLU A 205 25.36 9.78 14.87
CA GLU A 205 25.09 9.23 16.19
C GLU A 205 24.02 10.08 16.89
N LEU A 206 23.08 9.37 17.54
CA LEU A 206 22.06 9.79 18.53
C LEU A 206 20.89 10.66 18.04
#